data_AF-A0A0H1BH22-F1
#
_entry.id   AF-A0A0H1BH22-F1
#
_cell.length_a   1.000
_cell.length_b   1.000
_cell.length_c   1.000
_cell.angle_alpha   90.00
_cell.angle_beta   90.00
_cell.angle_gamma   90.00
#
_symmetry.space_group_name_H-M   'P 1'
#
loop_
_entity.id
_entity.type
_entity.pdbx_description
1 polymer ?
#
loop_
_entity_poly.entity_id
_entity_poly.type
_entity_poly.pdbx_seq_one_letter_code
_entity_poly.pdbx_strand_id
1 'polypeptide(L)'
;MEAACGMQLAQVWENMDLNDRKSIIEDRIGIEKRLVSVSFSLYGSLYFIQDSFAGCKSAEITTNIAASGRDDVKRKFVAGPIALREFWEKERSQMPFDRGPSWVYKYASSTARAPGYMKPSEAQRSPREHTQLLNK
;
A
#
# COMPACT_ATOMS: atom_id res chain seq x y z
N MET A 1 6.33 13.51 6.94
CA MET A 1 5.33 13.71 5.87
C MET A 1 4.88 15.16 5.96
N GLU A 2 4.80 15.86 4.85
CA GLU A 2 4.30 17.24 4.85
C GLU A 2 2.80 17.24 5.17
N ALA A 3 2.34 18.25 5.92
CA ALA A 3 0.93 18.38 6.26
C ALA A 3 0.16 18.84 5.01
N ALA A 4 -0.84 18.05 4.60
CA ALA A 4 -1.74 18.47 3.54
C ALA A 4 -2.68 19.57 4.06
N CYS A 5 -2.62 20.76 3.46
CA CYS A 5 -3.55 21.84 3.76
C CYS A 5 -4.92 21.53 3.15
N GLY A 6 -6.00 21.80 3.90
CA GLY A 6 -7.37 21.66 3.41
C GLY A 6 -8.38 21.45 4.54
N MET A 7 -9.65 21.34 4.17
CA MET A 7 -10.72 20.90 5.07
C MET A 7 -11.07 19.44 4.80
N GLN A 8 -11.40 18.71 5.85
CA GLN A 8 -11.88 17.35 5.72
C GLN A 8 -13.24 17.36 5.04
N LEU A 9 -13.39 16.57 3.98
CA LEU A 9 -14.63 16.51 3.20
C LEU A 9 -15.85 16.20 4.07
N ALA A 10 -15.71 15.30 5.06
CA ALA A 10 -16.77 14.94 6.01
C ALA A 10 -17.36 16.14 6.79
N GLN A 11 -16.61 17.23 6.96
CA GLN A 11 -17.07 18.42 7.69
C GLN A 11 -17.96 19.33 6.83
N VAL A 12 -17.77 19.31 5.52
CA VAL A 12 -18.41 20.25 4.58
C VAL A 12 -19.38 19.57 3.62
N TRP A 13 -19.29 18.25 3.46
CA TRP A 13 -20.04 17.46 2.48
C TRP A 13 -21.55 17.72 2.53
N GLU A 14 -22.14 17.64 3.73
CA GLU A 14 -23.59 17.79 3.91
C GLU A 14 -24.11 19.17 3.50
N ASN A 15 -23.26 20.21 3.59
CA ASN A 15 -23.62 21.59 3.28
C ASN A 15 -23.22 22.02 1.85
N MET A 16 -22.54 21.17 1.09
CA MET A 16 -22.16 21.44 -0.31
C MET A 16 -23.36 21.29 -1.25
N ASP A 17 -23.36 22.09 -2.31
CA ASP A 17 -24.31 21.94 -3.39
C ASP A 17 -24.04 20.66 -4.22
N LEU A 18 -25.01 20.28 -5.07
CA LEU A 18 -24.90 19.07 -5.87
C LEU A 18 -23.82 19.16 -6.96
N ASN A 19 -23.54 20.36 -7.49
CA ASN A 19 -22.55 20.54 -8.55
C ASN A 19 -21.13 20.41 -7.98
N ASP A 20 -20.88 20.96 -6.80
CA ASP A 20 -19.63 20.86 -6.05
C ASP A 20 -19.35 19.40 -5.69
N ARG A 21 -20.35 18.68 -5.16
CA ARG A 21 -20.22 17.24 -4.86
C ARG A 21 -19.88 16.44 -6.11
N LYS A 22 -20.53 16.75 -7.24
CA LYS A 22 -20.24 16.09 -8.52
C LYS A 22 -18.80 16.36 -8.95
N SER A 23 -18.33 17.60 -8.90
CA SER A 23 -16.95 17.96 -9.26
C SER A 23 -15.94 17.18 -8.42
N ILE A 24 -16.16 17.09 -7.10
CA ILE A 24 -15.27 16.35 -6.20
C ILE A 24 -15.22 14.86 -6.55
N ILE A 25 -16.36 14.26 -6.91
CA ILE A 25 -16.42 12.87 -7.34
C ILE A 25 -15.66 12.69 -8.67
N GLU A 26 -15.83 13.59 -9.63
CA GLU A 26 -15.11 13.56 -10.91
C GLU A 26 -13.59 13.68 -10.70
N ASP A 27 -13.14 14.57 -9.81
CA ASP A 27 -11.74 14.71 -9.44
C ASP A 27 -11.18 13.44 -8.80
N ARG A 28 -11.93 12.84 -7.88
CA ARG A 28 -11.57 11.57 -7.26
C ARG A 28 -11.41 10.46 -8.30
N ILE A 29 -12.37 10.33 -9.21
CA ILE A 29 -12.31 9.37 -10.32
C ILE A 29 -11.07 9.66 -11.19
N GLY A 30 -10.76 10.92 -11.43
CA GLY A 30 -9.56 11.35 -12.16
C GLY A 30 -8.28 10.85 -11.51
N ILE A 31 -8.16 10.98 -10.18
CA ILE A 31 -7.02 10.48 -9.41
C ILE A 31 -6.96 8.95 -9.46
N GLU A 32 -8.07 8.26 -9.20
CA GLU A 32 -8.14 6.80 -9.21
C GLU A 32 -7.74 6.23 -10.58
N LYS A 33 -8.24 6.81 -11.67
CA LYS A 33 -7.84 6.45 -13.04
C LYS A 33 -6.33 6.62 -13.28
N ARG A 34 -5.75 7.72 -12.80
CA ARG A 34 -4.29 7.96 -12.93
C ARG A 34 -3.50 6.93 -12.13
N LEU A 35 -3.90 6.62 -10.90
CA LEU A 35 -3.22 5.62 -10.06
C LEU A 35 -3.25 4.22 -10.68
N VAL A 36 -4.39 3.82 -11.26
CA VAL A 36 -4.55 2.48 -11.87
C VAL A 36 -4.00 2.40 -13.30
N SER A 37 -3.70 3.54 -13.94
CA SER A 37 -3.11 3.55 -15.29
C SER A 37 -1.72 2.91 -15.38
N VAL A 38 -1.00 2.83 -14.26
CA VAL A 38 0.33 2.23 -14.18
C VAL A 38 0.20 0.77 -13.76
N SER A 39 0.62 -0.13 -14.64
CA SER A 39 0.64 -1.58 -14.40
C SER A 39 2.07 -2.05 -14.12
N PHE A 40 2.19 -3.01 -13.21
CA PHE A 40 3.45 -3.65 -12.84
C PHE A 40 3.48 -5.10 -13.33
N SER A 41 4.68 -5.63 -13.59
CA SER A 41 4.85 -7.04 -13.98
C SER A 41 4.64 -8.02 -12.83
N LEU A 42 4.64 -7.53 -11.60
CA LEU A 42 4.59 -8.31 -10.37
C LEU A 42 3.41 -7.90 -9.50
N TYR A 43 2.86 -8.88 -8.78
CA TYR A 43 1.80 -8.68 -7.81
C TYR A 43 2.36 -8.63 -6.38
N GLY A 44 1.96 -7.62 -5.60
CA GLY A 44 2.44 -7.43 -4.25
C GLY A 44 2.40 -5.99 -3.79
N SER A 45 3.27 -5.63 -2.84
CA SER A 45 3.46 -4.25 -2.40
C SER A 45 4.79 -3.69 -2.87
N LEU A 46 4.84 -2.37 -3.07
CA LEU A 46 6.08 -1.65 -3.37
C LEU A 46 6.78 -1.28 -2.07
N TYR A 47 8.08 -1.55 -2.03
CA TYR A 47 8.98 -1.19 -0.96
C TYR A 47 10.08 -0.28 -1.51
N PHE A 48 10.64 0.58 -0.67
CA PHE A 48 11.86 1.29 -1.04
C PHE A 48 13.01 0.30 -1.18
N ILE A 49 13.92 0.55 -2.11
CA ILE A 49 15.07 -0.33 -2.34
C ILE A 49 15.98 -0.45 -1.11
N GLN A 50 16.04 0.62 -0.30
CA GLN A 50 16.80 0.68 0.95
C GLN A 50 16.23 -0.27 2.02
N ASP A 51 14.92 -0.53 1.98
CA ASP A 51 14.21 -1.42 2.90
C ASP A 51 13.94 -2.79 2.25
N SER A 52 14.71 -3.15 1.22
CA SER A 52 14.55 -4.44 0.54
C SER A 52 14.98 -5.60 1.44
N PHE A 53 14.32 -6.73 1.27
CA PHE A 53 14.59 -7.97 1.99
C PHE A 53 14.58 -9.15 1.04
N ALA A 54 14.95 -10.32 1.56
CA ALA A 54 15.14 -11.52 0.77
C ALA A 54 13.92 -11.83 -0.13
N GLY A 55 14.21 -11.81 -1.43
CA GLY A 55 13.33 -12.15 -2.55
C GLY A 55 12.28 -11.10 -2.95
N CYS A 56 12.43 -9.87 -2.49
CA CYS A 56 11.92 -8.74 -3.28
C CYS A 56 12.55 -8.77 -4.70
N LYS A 57 11.77 -8.37 -5.70
CA LYS A 57 12.20 -8.26 -7.11
C LYS A 57 12.15 -6.81 -7.58
N SER A 58 12.88 -6.47 -8.64
CA SER A 58 12.83 -5.11 -9.21
C SER A 58 11.39 -4.76 -9.60
N ALA A 59 10.94 -3.56 -9.24
CA ALA A 59 9.61 -3.07 -9.63
C ALA A 59 9.65 -2.63 -11.10
N GLU A 60 9.12 -3.47 -11.99
CA GLU A 60 9.06 -3.17 -13.42
C GLU A 60 7.65 -2.77 -13.86
N ILE A 61 7.56 -1.64 -14.57
CA ILE A 61 6.30 -1.13 -15.13
C ILE A 61 6.11 -1.69 -16.53
N THR A 62 4.94 -2.26 -16.79
CA THR A 62 4.55 -2.81 -18.10
C THR A 62 3.81 -1.78 -18.97
N THR A 63 3.21 -0.75 -18.36
CA THR A 63 2.56 0.34 -19.10
C THR A 63 3.58 1.12 -19.94
N ASN A 64 3.18 1.52 -21.15
CA ASN A 64 4.00 2.38 -22.02
C ASN A 64 4.10 3.81 -21.47
N ILE A 65 5.05 4.05 -20.58
CA ILE A 65 5.45 5.37 -20.07
C ILE A 65 6.84 5.77 -20.59
N ALA A 66 7.30 6.99 -20.30
CA ALA A 66 8.65 7.42 -20.66
C ALA A 66 9.72 6.51 -20.03
N ALA A 67 10.82 6.27 -20.76
CA ALA A 67 11.91 5.40 -20.29
C ALA A 67 12.50 5.90 -18.96
N SER A 68 12.68 7.21 -18.81
CA SER A 68 13.14 7.84 -17.56
C SER A 68 12.26 7.48 -16.35
N GLY A 69 10.94 7.46 -16.53
CA GLY A 69 10.00 7.09 -15.46
C GLY A 69 10.12 5.62 -15.06
N ARG A 70 10.35 4.71 -16.02
CA ARG A 70 10.60 3.29 -15.72
C ARG A 70 11.91 3.11 -14.95
N ASP A 71 12.96 3.80 -15.37
CA ASP A 71 14.28 3.71 -14.73
C ASP A 71 14.24 4.25 -13.31
N ASP A 72 13.54 5.36 -13.08
CA ASP A 72 13.35 5.93 -11.75
C ASP A 72 12.64 4.96 -10.81
N VAL A 73 11.61 4.26 -11.29
CA VAL A 73 10.89 3.26 -10.50
C VAL A 73 11.79 2.09 -10.16
N LYS A 74 12.52 1.54 -11.15
CA LYS A 74 13.49 0.44 -10.92
C LYS A 74 14.59 0.82 -9.95
N ARG A 75 15.01 2.10 -9.92
CA ARG A 75 16.04 2.61 -9.02
C ARG A 75 15.56 2.81 -7.59
N LYS A 76 14.29 3.22 -7.41
CA LYS A 76 13.76 3.60 -6.09
C LYS A 76 13.01 2.47 -5.39
N PHE A 77 12.41 1.57 -6.15
CA PHE A 77 11.42 0.62 -5.63
C PHE A 77 11.72 -0.83 -6.01
N VAL A 78 11.31 -1.72 -5.11
CA VAL A 78 11.25 -3.18 -5.31
C VAL A 78 9.83 -3.66 -5.01
N ALA A 79 9.39 -4.70 -5.71
CA ALA A 79 8.14 -5.40 -5.45
C ALA A 79 8.39 -6.58 -4.51
N GLY A 80 7.57 -6.69 -3.47
CA GLY A 80 7.64 -7.78 -2.49
C GLY A 80 6.25 -8.26 -2.07
N PRO A 81 6.17 -9.10 -1.02
CA PRO A 81 4.93 -9.53 -0.38
C PRO A 81 3.94 -8.40 -0.09
N ILE A 82 2.66 -8.75 0.06
CA ILE A 82 1.63 -7.77 0.39
C ILE A 82 1.91 -7.19 1.79
N ALA A 83 1.89 -5.86 1.94
CA ALA A 83 2.15 -5.16 3.20
C ALA A 83 0.96 -5.19 4.19
N LEU A 84 0.00 -6.11 4.01
CA LEU A 84 -1.14 -6.27 4.91
C LEU A 84 -0.70 -6.88 6.23
N ARG A 85 -1.20 -6.35 7.36
CA ARG A 85 -0.80 -6.79 8.70
C ARG A 85 -0.97 -8.30 8.91
N GLU A 86 -2.07 -8.85 8.41
CA GLU A 86 -2.41 -10.28 8.51
C GLU A 86 -1.45 -11.17 7.72
N PHE A 87 -0.84 -10.63 6.66
CA PHE A 87 0.15 -11.31 5.82
C PHE A 87 1.49 -11.48 6.53
N TRP A 88 1.75 -10.68 7.57
CA TRP A 88 3.02 -10.64 8.30
C TRP A 88 2.85 -11.11 9.75
N GLU A 89 1.84 -11.94 10.03
CA GLU A 89 1.58 -12.44 11.37
C GLU A 89 2.82 -13.19 11.91
N LYS A 90 3.23 -12.90 13.15
CA LYS A 90 4.47 -13.38 13.81
C LYS A 90 5.78 -12.90 13.17
N GLU A 91 5.89 -12.75 11.87
CA GLU A 91 7.10 -12.26 11.19
C GLU A 91 7.30 -10.74 11.36
N ARG A 92 6.22 -9.95 11.49
CA ARG A 92 6.30 -8.51 11.81
C ARG A 92 7.01 -8.25 13.14
N SER A 93 6.93 -9.19 14.07
CA SER A 93 7.62 -9.09 15.37
C SER A 93 9.14 -9.12 15.24
N GLN A 94 9.67 -9.63 14.13
CA GLN A 94 11.10 -9.81 13.86
C GLN A 94 11.68 -8.70 12.97
N MET A 95 10.84 -7.81 12.41
CA MET A 95 11.35 -6.73 11.57
C MET A 95 12.04 -5.63 12.41
N PRO A 96 13.20 -5.12 11.95
CA PRO A 96 13.95 -4.09 12.65
C PRO A 96 13.42 -2.68 12.31
N PHE A 97 12.19 -2.35 12.70
CA PHE A 97 11.64 -0.99 12.58
C PHE A 97 11.24 -0.42 13.93
N ASP A 98 11.40 0.90 14.08
CA ASP A 98 10.95 1.63 15.25
C ASP A 98 9.43 1.51 15.38
N ARG A 99 8.98 0.92 16.48
CA ARG A 99 7.54 0.71 16.74
C ARG A 99 6.89 1.92 17.42
N GLY A 100 7.62 3.02 17.51
CA GLY A 100 7.22 4.17 18.25
C GLY A 100 7.22 3.91 19.76
N PRO A 101 6.77 4.88 20.54
CA PRO A 101 6.83 4.82 21.99
C PRO A 101 5.99 3.68 22.59
N SER A 102 6.59 2.90 23.49
CA SER A 102 6.01 1.68 24.08
C SER A 102 4.70 1.88 24.87
N TRP A 103 4.36 3.10 25.26
CA TRP A 103 3.15 3.41 26.02
C TRP A 103 1.87 3.35 25.17
N VAL A 104 1.97 3.41 23.84
CA VAL A 104 0.82 3.28 22.92
C VAL A 104 0.22 1.87 22.96
N TYR A 105 1.03 0.84 23.29
CA TYR A 105 0.55 -0.55 23.42
C TYR A 105 -0.48 -0.74 24.55
N LYS A 106 -0.48 0.12 25.59
CA LYS A 106 -1.49 0.05 26.66
C LYS A 106 -2.89 0.47 26.20
N TYR A 107 -2.99 1.27 25.14
CA TYR A 107 -4.26 1.74 24.57
C TYR A 107 -4.62 1.05 23.25
N ALA A 108 -3.68 0.33 22.63
CA ALA A 108 -3.86 -0.40 21.38
C ALA A 108 -4.48 -1.81 21.55
N SER A 109 -5.24 -2.05 22.64
CA SER A 109 -6.08 -3.25 22.78
C SER A 109 -7.40 -3.14 22.02
N SER A 110 -7.46 -2.30 20.97
CA SER A 110 -8.57 -2.30 20.02
C SER A 110 -8.54 -3.61 19.24
N THR A 111 -9.19 -4.63 19.80
CA THR A 111 -9.62 -5.87 19.17
C THR A 111 -10.70 -5.59 18.12
N ALA A 112 -10.46 -4.64 17.21
CA ALA A 112 -11.24 -4.54 16.00
C ALA A 112 -10.84 -5.72 15.09
N ARG A 113 -11.45 -6.89 15.33
CA ARG A 113 -11.63 -7.88 14.26
C ARG A 113 -12.49 -7.19 13.22
N ALA A 114 -11.89 -6.70 12.14
CA ALA A 114 -12.63 -6.24 11.00
C ALA A 114 -13.52 -7.41 10.52
N PRO A 115 -14.86 -7.26 10.52
CA PRO A 115 -15.71 -8.32 10.02
C PRO A 115 -15.58 -8.39 8.50
N GLY A 116 -15.20 -9.55 7.96
CA GLY A 116 -15.54 -9.92 6.59
C GLY A 116 -14.43 -10.02 5.54
N TYR A 117 -13.14 -9.96 5.86
CA TYR A 117 -12.11 -10.26 4.85
C TYR A 117 -11.97 -11.77 4.65
N MET A 118 -11.97 -12.20 3.37
CA MET A 118 -11.66 -13.58 2.95
C MET A 118 -10.44 -14.08 3.74
N LYS A 119 -10.56 -15.22 4.43
CA LYS A 119 -9.40 -15.88 5.03
C LYS A 119 -8.43 -16.23 3.90
N PRO A 120 -7.24 -15.62 3.85
CA PRO A 120 -6.25 -16.02 2.85
C PRO A 120 -5.86 -17.48 3.12
N SER A 121 -5.61 -18.24 2.05
CA SER A 121 -5.06 -19.61 2.16
C SER A 121 -3.77 -19.60 2.96
N GLU A 122 -3.33 -20.72 3.53
CA GLU A 122 -2.08 -20.76 4.33
C GLU A 122 -0.87 -20.20 3.56
N ALA A 123 -0.80 -20.47 2.24
CA ALA A 123 0.19 -19.92 1.30
C ALA A 123 0.23 -18.37 1.19
N GLN A 124 -0.81 -17.70 1.69
CA GLN A 124 -0.99 -16.24 1.69
C GLN A 124 -0.80 -15.66 3.10
N ARG A 125 -0.18 -16.40 4.03
CA ARG A 125 0.10 -15.93 5.40
C ARG A 125 1.57 -15.85 5.75
N SER A 126 2.45 -16.32 4.87
CA SER A 126 3.89 -16.12 5.02
C SER A 126 4.44 -15.26 3.88
N PRO A 127 5.17 -14.18 4.21
CA PRO A 127 6.02 -13.45 3.28
C PRO A 127 6.88 -14.37 2.44
N ARG A 128 7.48 -15.41 3.05
CA ARG A 128 8.37 -16.37 2.39
C ARG A 128 7.70 -17.13 1.25
N GLU A 129 6.43 -17.51 1.42
CA GLU A 129 5.67 -18.24 0.39
C GLU A 129 5.27 -17.31 -0.76
N HIS A 130 4.91 -16.07 -0.48
CA HIS A 130 4.68 -15.06 -1.54
C HIS A 130 5.93 -14.81 -2.36
N THR A 131 7.09 -14.75 -1.70
CA THR A 131 8.37 -14.56 -2.37
C THR A 131 8.68 -15.69 -3.36
N GLN A 132 8.26 -16.92 -3.07
CA GLN A 132 8.39 -18.04 -4.02
C GLN A 132 7.51 -17.85 -5.26
N LEU A 133 6.32 -17.25 -5.12
CA LEU A 133 5.44 -16.92 -6.26
C LEU A 133 6.03 -15.85 -7.16
N LEU A 134 6.83 -14.93 -6.61
CA LEU A 134 7.55 -13.95 -7.40
C LEU A 134 8.60 -14.61 -8.30
N ASN A 135 9.16 -15.77 -7.93
CA ASN A 135 10.27 -16.46 -8.61
C ASN A 135 9.90 -17.32 -9.83
N LYS A 136 8.66 -17.23 -10.33
CA LYS A 136 8.28 -17.87 -11.60
C LYS A 136 8.95 -17.22 -12.81
#